data_AF-A0A1I6QKU4-F1
#
_entry.id   AF-A0A1I6QKU4-F1
#
_cell.length_a   1.000
_cell.length_b   1.000
_cell.length_c   1.000
_cell.angle_alpha   90.00
_cell.angle_beta   90.00
_cell.angle_gamma   90.00
#
_symmetry.space_group_name_H-M   'P 1'
#
loop_
_entity.id
_entity.type
_entity.pdbx_description
1 polymer ?
#
loop_
_entity_poly.entity_id
_entity_poly.type
_entity_poly.pdbx_seq_one_letter_code
_entity_poly.pdbx_strand_id
1 'polypeptide(L)'
;MLTYFKNKILFQDEPAPAFPWLRLTGQQINQPLGYLYDGFYTEENIADSPKPSGGYQVQPGDLRYKDLNGDGIIDDYDRTVIGRPDIPNTSFGLTLGGSYKSFSFNVLLQGTTDYSFSIRGSGIEPFHSQFQPIHLQRWTPETAADHQPHDHQQPLDLYVGFLAD
;
A
#
# COMPACT_ATOMS: atom_id res chain seq x y z
N MET A 1 -22.89 18.02 5.39
CA MET A 1 -22.01 18.53 4.33
C MET A 1 -21.22 17.36 3.76
N LEU A 2 -21.16 17.24 2.44
CA LEU A 2 -20.33 16.27 1.73
C LEU A 2 -19.51 17.05 0.70
N THR A 3 -18.20 16.84 0.71
CA THR A 3 -17.27 17.44 -0.25
C THR A 3 -16.52 16.34 -0.96
N TYR A 4 -16.32 16.52 -2.27
CA TYR A 4 -15.59 15.61 -3.12
C TYR A 4 -14.67 16.38 -4.06
N PHE A 5 -13.41 15.97 -4.18
CA PHE A 5 -12.46 16.55 -5.13
C PHE A 5 -11.73 15.48 -5.96
N LYS A 6 -11.31 15.88 -7.16
CA LYS A 6 -10.39 15.10 -8.01
C LYS A 6 -9.30 16.02 -8.50
N ASN A 7 -8.07 15.52 -8.53
CA ASN A 7 -6.94 16.22 -9.12
C ASN A 7 -6.26 15.32 -10.16
N LYS A 8 -5.47 15.93 -11.04
CA LYS A 8 -4.69 15.25 -12.07
C LYS A 8 -3.48 16.11 -12.42
N ILE A 9 -2.31 15.49 -12.54
CA ILE A 9 -1.11 16.16 -13.05
C ILE A 9 -1.29 16.33 -14.56
N LEU A 10 -1.50 17.57 -15.01
CA LEU A 10 -1.62 17.89 -16.44
C LEU A 10 -0.25 18.02 -17.11
N PHE A 11 0.72 18.54 -16.35
CA PHE A 11 2.10 18.71 -16.79
C PHE A 11 3.01 18.73 -15.57
N GLN A 12 4.16 18.08 -15.69
CA GLN A 12 5.32 18.26 -14.84
C GLN A 12 6.57 18.08 -15.70
N ASP A 13 7.67 18.70 -15.32
CA ASP A 13 8.95 18.54 -16.01
C ASP A 13 9.61 17.21 -15.60
N GLU A 14 9.00 16.10 -16.01
CA GLU A 14 9.52 14.74 -15.79
C GLU A 14 10.40 14.29 -16.96
N PRO A 15 11.50 13.57 -16.72
CA PRO A 15 12.22 12.91 -17.79
C PRO A 15 11.30 11.91 -18.50
N ALA A 16 11.53 11.68 -19.79
CA ALA A 16 10.78 10.66 -20.51
C ALA A 16 11.00 9.29 -19.81
N PRO A 17 9.94 8.68 -19.25
CA PRO A 17 10.11 7.45 -18.49
C PRO A 17 10.46 6.30 -19.44
N ALA A 18 11.28 5.36 -18.97
CA ALA A 18 11.65 4.18 -19.73
C ALA A 18 10.42 3.35 -20.13
N PHE A 19 9.42 3.28 -19.24
CA PHE A 19 8.17 2.57 -19.45
C PHE A 19 6.93 3.43 -19.13
N PRO A 20 5.77 3.17 -19.78
CA PRO A 20 4.57 3.99 -19.58
C PRO A 20 4.02 4.01 -18.16
N TRP A 21 4.17 2.92 -17.39
CA TRP A 21 3.63 2.79 -16.03
C TRP A 21 4.41 3.59 -14.97
N LEU A 22 5.62 4.05 -15.30
CA LEU A 22 6.41 4.94 -14.45
C LEU A 22 5.97 6.42 -14.55
N ARG A 23 5.08 6.74 -15.49
CA ARG A 23 4.68 8.12 -15.76
C ARG A 23 3.75 8.64 -14.67
N LEU A 24 4.07 9.81 -14.10
CA LEU A 24 3.16 10.48 -13.14
C LEU A 24 2.27 11.52 -13.82
N THR A 25 2.67 12.07 -14.98
CA THR A 25 1.73 12.89 -15.77
C THR A 25 0.50 12.06 -16.10
N GLY A 26 -0.67 12.61 -15.78
CA GLY A 26 -1.94 11.93 -15.93
C GLY A 26 -2.46 11.22 -14.67
N GLN A 27 -1.61 11.08 -13.65
CA GLN A 27 -1.97 10.50 -12.35
C GLN A 27 -2.41 11.57 -11.35
N GLN A 28 -2.87 11.15 -10.18
CA GLN A 28 -3.22 12.06 -9.10
C GLN A 28 -1.95 12.63 -8.43
N ILE A 29 -2.04 13.87 -7.95
CA ILE A 29 -0.98 14.51 -7.17
C ILE A 29 -0.75 13.69 -5.89
N ASN A 30 0.52 13.47 -5.54
CA ASN A 30 0.98 12.68 -4.39
C ASN A 30 0.53 11.20 -4.38
N GLN A 31 0.20 10.63 -5.53
CA GLN A 31 0.03 9.19 -5.62
C GLN A 31 1.41 8.50 -5.54
N PRO A 32 1.61 7.51 -4.65
CA PRO A 32 2.91 6.91 -4.46
C PRO A 32 3.29 5.96 -5.61
N LEU A 33 4.59 5.93 -5.94
CA LEU A 33 5.20 4.88 -6.75
C LEU A 33 5.69 3.74 -5.84
N GLY A 34 5.48 2.50 -6.26
CA GLY A 34 5.99 1.33 -5.58
C GLY A 34 5.80 0.05 -6.40
N TYR A 35 6.13 -1.09 -5.79
CA TYR A 35 6.07 -2.39 -6.43
C TYR A 35 4.71 -3.05 -6.23
N LEU A 36 4.25 -3.80 -7.23
CA LEU A 36 3.05 -4.63 -7.08
C LEU A 36 3.42 -5.94 -6.40
N TYR A 37 2.84 -6.16 -5.22
CA TYR A 37 2.97 -7.42 -4.47
C TYR A 37 2.40 -8.60 -5.27
N ASP A 38 3.14 -9.70 -5.27
CA ASP A 38 2.80 -10.93 -5.99
C ASP A 38 2.96 -12.19 -5.11
N GLY A 39 2.67 -12.07 -3.83
CA GLY A 39 2.82 -13.18 -2.90
C GLY A 39 4.22 -13.28 -2.29
N PHE A 40 4.48 -14.42 -1.65
CA PHE A 40 5.76 -14.75 -1.05
C PHE A 40 6.56 -15.72 -1.92
N TYR A 41 7.89 -15.66 -1.82
CA TYR A 41 8.72 -16.74 -2.31
C TYR A 41 8.45 -18.01 -1.49
N THR A 42 8.39 -19.14 -2.17
CA THR A 42 8.29 -20.48 -1.57
C THR A 42 9.37 -21.36 -2.17
N GLU A 43 9.68 -22.50 -1.54
CA GLU A 43 10.71 -23.42 -2.03
C GLU A 43 10.45 -23.87 -3.48
N GLU A 44 9.19 -23.99 -3.88
CA GLU A 44 8.79 -24.46 -5.21
C GLU A 44 8.92 -23.38 -6.28
N ASN A 45 8.72 -22.10 -5.92
CA ASN A 45 8.67 -21.00 -6.90
C ASN A 45 9.97 -20.20 -6.99
N ILE A 46 10.88 -20.39 -6.03
CA ILE A 46 12.07 -19.56 -5.90
C ILE A 46 13.01 -19.68 -7.10
N ALA A 47 13.07 -20.84 -7.75
CA ALA A 47 13.93 -21.06 -8.91
C ALA A 47 13.46 -20.27 -10.15
N ASP A 48 12.15 -20.20 -10.36
CA ASP A 48 11.55 -19.68 -11.61
C ASP A 48 11.02 -18.25 -11.48
N SER A 49 10.88 -17.73 -10.25
CA SER A 49 10.38 -16.38 -10.02
C SER A 49 11.46 -15.32 -10.30
N PRO A 50 11.08 -14.11 -10.76
CA PRO A 50 11.97 -12.95 -10.85
C PRO A 50 12.71 -12.67 -9.53
N LYS A 51 13.85 -11.98 -9.59
CA LYS A 51 14.72 -11.76 -8.43
C LYS A 51 15.05 -10.29 -8.24
N PRO A 52 15.11 -9.78 -7.00
CA PRO A 52 15.59 -8.43 -6.75
C PRO A 52 16.99 -8.21 -7.35
N SER A 53 17.16 -7.07 -8.01
CA SER A 53 18.49 -6.60 -8.38
C SER A 53 19.39 -6.42 -7.15
N GLY A 54 20.71 -6.44 -7.35
CA GLY A 54 21.69 -6.24 -6.27
C GLY A 54 22.19 -7.49 -5.56
N GLY A 55 21.85 -8.69 -6.07
CA GLY A 55 22.46 -9.94 -5.61
C GLY A 55 21.98 -10.43 -4.24
N TYR A 56 20.86 -9.91 -3.75
CA TYR A 56 20.20 -10.45 -2.57
C TYR A 56 19.73 -11.89 -2.83
N GLN A 57 20.11 -12.81 -1.96
CA GLN A 57 19.67 -14.19 -2.03
C GLN A 57 18.31 -14.31 -1.36
N VAL A 58 17.25 -14.39 -2.18
CA VAL A 58 15.89 -14.58 -1.70
C VAL A 58 15.75 -15.91 -0.94
N GLN A 59 14.87 -15.90 0.06
CA GLN A 59 14.53 -17.05 0.88
C GLN A 59 13.01 -17.25 0.91
N PRO A 60 12.51 -18.46 1.19
CA PRO A 60 11.09 -18.68 1.44
C PRO A 60 10.57 -17.75 2.53
N GLY A 61 9.46 -17.06 2.26
CA GLY A 61 8.91 -16.04 3.17
C GLY A 61 9.35 -14.60 2.87
N ASP A 62 10.27 -14.39 1.92
CA ASP A 62 10.51 -13.05 1.37
C ASP A 62 9.37 -12.61 0.44
N LEU A 63 9.12 -11.30 0.36
CA LEU A 63 8.11 -10.75 -0.55
C LEU A 63 8.54 -10.89 -2.01
N ARG A 64 7.63 -11.40 -2.84
CA ARG A 64 7.74 -11.39 -4.30
C ARG A 64 6.94 -10.22 -4.88
N TYR A 65 7.48 -9.63 -5.94
CA TYR A 65 6.84 -8.55 -6.69
C TYR A 65 6.67 -8.94 -8.16
N LYS A 66 5.73 -8.28 -8.84
CA LYS A 66 5.51 -8.48 -10.27
C LYS A 66 6.63 -7.85 -11.07
N ASP A 67 7.23 -8.64 -11.94
CA ASP A 67 8.05 -8.17 -13.04
C ASP A 67 7.13 -7.57 -14.12
N LEU A 68 7.24 -6.26 -14.33
CA LEU A 68 6.39 -5.51 -15.24
C LEU A 68 6.96 -5.47 -16.66
N ASN A 69 8.28 -5.62 -16.80
CA ASN A 69 8.97 -5.49 -18.07
C ASN A 69 9.33 -6.86 -18.71
N GLY A 70 9.27 -7.95 -17.94
CA GLY A 70 9.50 -9.33 -18.35
C GLY A 70 10.97 -9.74 -18.46
N ASP A 71 11.90 -9.04 -17.81
CA ASP A 71 13.34 -9.33 -17.88
C ASP A 71 13.86 -10.29 -16.80
N GLY A 72 13.00 -10.67 -15.84
CA GLY A 72 13.31 -11.57 -14.73
C GLY A 72 14.04 -10.91 -13.55
N ILE A 73 14.24 -9.59 -13.58
CA ILE A 73 14.91 -8.81 -12.54
C ILE A 73 13.92 -7.80 -11.97
N ILE A 74 13.74 -7.80 -10.66
CA ILE A 74 12.93 -6.77 -9.98
C ILE A 74 13.83 -5.57 -9.69
N ASP A 75 13.56 -4.46 -10.37
CA ASP A 75 14.29 -3.20 -10.22
C ASP A 75 13.42 -1.95 -10.36
N ASP A 76 14.07 -0.80 -10.47
CA ASP A 76 13.43 0.51 -10.55
C ASP A 76 12.42 0.66 -11.72
N TYR A 77 12.48 -0.22 -12.72
CA TYR A 77 11.56 -0.29 -13.85
C TYR A 77 10.26 -1.06 -13.55
N ASP A 78 10.19 -1.81 -12.45
CA ASP A 78 8.99 -2.56 -12.04
C ASP A 78 8.10 -1.81 -11.05
N ARG A 79 8.43 -0.54 -10.81
CA ARG A 79 7.58 0.34 -10.00
C ARG A 79 6.43 0.89 -10.84
N THR A 80 5.26 0.99 -10.25
CA THR A 80 4.09 1.64 -10.84
C THR A 80 3.38 2.49 -9.80
N VAL A 81 2.40 3.28 -10.23
CA VAL A 81 1.53 3.99 -9.29
C VAL A 81 0.70 2.99 -8.49
N ILE A 82 0.75 3.11 -7.18
CA ILE A 82 0.05 2.22 -6.25
C ILE A 82 -0.81 3.03 -5.28
N GLY A 83 -1.80 2.37 -4.69
CA GLY A 83 -2.68 2.98 -3.69
C GLY A 83 -3.38 4.25 -4.17
N ARG A 84 -3.82 5.05 -3.21
CA ARG A 84 -4.44 6.36 -3.41
C ARG A 84 -3.48 7.47 -2.96
N PRO A 85 -3.74 8.73 -3.35
CA PRO A 85 -3.05 9.88 -2.78
C PRO A 85 -3.10 9.89 -1.25
N ASP A 86 -2.10 10.53 -0.65
CA ASP A 86 -2.03 10.76 0.80
C ASP A 86 -3.00 11.84 1.31
N ILE A 87 -3.67 12.55 0.40
CA ILE A 87 -4.68 13.56 0.70
C ILE A 87 -6.09 12.99 0.49
N PRO A 88 -6.96 12.94 1.51
CA PRO A 88 -8.33 12.45 1.40
C PRO A 88 -9.18 13.26 0.45
N ASN A 89 -9.77 12.61 -0.56
CA ASN A 89 -10.54 13.28 -1.60
C ASN A 89 -12.03 13.49 -1.27
N THR A 90 -12.49 12.82 -0.22
CA THR A 90 -13.88 12.86 0.23
C THR A 90 -13.90 13.23 1.69
N SER A 91 -14.69 14.25 2.04
CA SER A 91 -14.95 14.62 3.43
C SER A 91 -16.44 14.78 3.69
N PHE A 92 -16.89 14.35 4.86
CA PHE A 92 -18.29 14.45 5.25
C PHE A 92 -18.43 14.89 6.71
N GLY A 93 -19.54 15.57 6.98
CA GLY A 93 -19.89 16.08 8.29
C GLY A 93 -21.40 16.13 8.50
N LEU A 94 -21.88 15.66 9.64
CA LEU A 94 -23.27 15.68 10.07
C LEU A 94 -23.35 16.18 11.50
N THR A 95 -24.15 17.23 11.72
CA THR A 95 -24.47 17.74 13.06
C THR A 95 -25.91 17.38 13.38
N LEU A 96 -26.11 16.64 14.46
CA LEU A 96 -27.42 16.28 15.00
C LEU A 96 -27.62 17.04 16.31
N GLY A 97 -28.62 17.90 16.35
CA GLY A 97 -28.94 18.68 17.54
C GLY A 97 -30.42 18.59 17.85
N GLY A 98 -30.74 18.59 19.14
CA GLY A 98 -32.11 18.58 19.59
C GLY A 98 -32.23 18.99 21.04
N SER A 99 -33.43 19.43 21.41
CA SER A 99 -33.79 19.75 22.78
C SER A 99 -35.15 19.15 23.10
N TYR A 100 -35.27 18.53 24.27
CA TYR A 100 -36.53 18.01 24.78
C TYR A 100 -36.65 18.32 26.27
N LYS A 101 -37.73 19.04 26.64
CA LYS A 101 -37.90 19.63 27.98
C LYS A 101 -36.67 20.47 28.36
N SER A 102 -35.97 20.07 29.43
CA SER A 102 -34.76 20.72 29.94
C SER A 102 -33.47 20.00 29.54
N PHE A 103 -33.55 19.02 28.63
CA PHE A 103 -32.38 18.33 28.09
C PHE A 103 -32.08 18.82 26.68
N SER A 104 -30.80 19.02 26.38
CA SER A 104 -30.32 19.31 25.04
C SER A 104 -29.15 18.41 24.70
N PHE A 105 -29.04 18.04 23.43
CA PHE A 105 -27.89 17.31 22.91
C PHE A 105 -27.42 17.92 21.60
N ASN A 106 -26.12 17.75 21.34
CA ASN A 106 -25.49 18.05 20.08
C ASN A 106 -24.45 16.96 19.81
N VAL A 107 -24.49 16.39 18.61
CA VAL A 107 -23.57 15.36 18.14
C VAL A 107 -23.00 15.81 16.81
N LEU A 108 -21.68 15.80 16.70
CA LEU A 108 -20.96 16.02 15.45
C LEU A 108 -20.34 14.69 14.99
N LEU A 109 -20.69 14.28 13.78
CA LEU A 109 -20.05 13.19 13.07
C LEU A 109 -19.25 13.79 11.92
N GLN A 110 -17.96 13.50 11.83
CA GLN A 110 -17.10 13.94 10.73
C GLN A 110 -16.19 12.80 10.28
N GLY A 111 -15.81 12.80 9.01
CA GLY A 111 -14.89 11.80 8.48
C GLY A 111 -14.33 12.17 7.12
N THR A 112 -13.26 11.47 6.76
CA THR A 112 -12.59 11.58 5.46
C THR A 112 -12.28 10.19 4.92
N THR A 113 -12.40 9.98 3.62
CA THR A 113 -12.18 8.68 2.96
C THR A 113 -11.37 8.84 1.68
N ASP A 114 -11.04 7.69 1.07
CA ASP A 114 -10.43 7.61 -0.26
C ASP A 114 -9.01 8.22 -0.33
N TYR A 115 -8.16 7.83 0.62
CA TYR A 115 -6.72 8.09 0.66
C TYR A 115 -5.95 6.83 1.06
N SER A 116 -4.64 6.86 0.91
CA SER A 116 -3.74 5.83 1.42
C SER A 116 -2.58 6.49 2.17
N PHE A 117 -2.08 5.83 3.19
CA PHE A 117 -0.91 6.27 3.94
C PHE A 117 0.01 5.09 4.18
N SER A 118 1.31 5.34 4.24
CA SER A 118 2.30 4.33 4.56
C SER A 118 2.42 4.22 6.07
N ILE A 119 2.23 3.01 6.59
CA ILE A 119 2.52 2.69 7.99
C ILE A 119 4.02 2.37 8.09
N ARG A 120 4.72 3.06 8.98
CA ARG A 120 6.18 2.97 9.20
C ARG A 120 6.53 3.05 10.68
N GLY A 121 7.77 2.73 11.02
CA GLY A 121 8.29 2.79 12.39
C GLY A 121 7.64 1.77 13.32
N SER A 122 7.39 2.18 14.58
CA SER A 122 6.98 1.28 15.67
C SER A 122 5.69 0.47 15.44
N GLY A 123 4.88 0.84 14.45
CA GLY A 123 3.67 0.10 14.08
C GLY A 123 3.93 -1.21 13.35
N ILE A 124 5.11 -1.37 12.72
CA ILE A 124 5.38 -2.49 11.80
C ILE A 124 6.86 -2.89 11.69
N GLU A 125 7.80 -1.98 11.94
CA GLU A 125 9.21 -2.28 11.76
C GLU A 125 9.73 -3.10 12.94
N PRO A 126 10.32 -4.29 12.69
CA PRO A 126 10.91 -5.09 13.75
C PRO A 126 12.07 -4.31 14.37
N PHE A 127 12.28 -4.50 15.67
CA PHE A 127 13.36 -3.88 16.45
C PHE A 127 13.33 -2.34 16.56
N HIS A 128 12.33 -1.65 15.99
CA HIS A 128 12.12 -0.22 16.19
C HIS A 128 11.33 0.09 17.49
N SER A 129 10.57 -0.88 18.02
CA SER A 129 9.87 -0.82 19.31
C SER A 129 9.48 -2.22 19.80
N GLN A 130 8.60 -2.30 20.80
CA GLN A 130 7.97 -3.56 21.20
C GLN A 130 7.18 -4.16 20.03
N PHE A 131 7.24 -5.49 19.90
CA PHE A 131 6.46 -6.21 18.89
C PHE A 131 4.97 -5.93 19.06
N GLN A 132 4.36 -5.41 18.00
CA GLN A 132 2.93 -5.21 17.87
C GLN A 132 2.22 -6.54 17.52
N PRO A 133 0.91 -6.68 17.83
CA PRO A 133 0.14 -7.89 17.51
C PRO A 133 0.19 -8.34 16.04
N ILE A 134 0.41 -7.41 15.11
CA ILE A 134 0.56 -7.72 13.68
C ILE A 134 1.71 -8.70 13.40
N HIS A 135 2.80 -8.67 14.17
CA HIS A 135 3.94 -9.56 13.95
C HIS A 135 3.63 -11.04 14.27
N LEU A 136 2.52 -11.30 14.97
CA LEU A 136 2.00 -12.66 15.17
C LEU A 136 1.35 -13.22 13.90
N GLN A 137 1.01 -12.36 12.93
CA GLN A 137 0.45 -12.70 11.63
C GLN A 137 1.52 -12.70 10.52
N ARG A 138 2.79 -12.84 10.91
CA ARG A 138 3.88 -12.96 9.93
C ARG A 138 3.76 -14.26 9.15
N TRP A 139 4.39 -14.28 7.99
CA TRP A 139 4.49 -15.49 7.18
C TRP A 139 5.24 -16.60 7.93
N THR A 140 4.66 -17.80 7.92
CA THR A 140 5.33 -19.07 8.20
C THR A 140 4.90 -20.08 7.13
N PRO A 141 5.63 -21.20 6.97
CA PRO A 141 5.20 -22.26 6.05
C PRO A 141 3.75 -22.73 6.31
N GLU A 142 3.31 -22.72 7.56
CA GLU A 142 1.96 -23.11 7.96
C GLU A 142 0.89 -22.05 7.63
N THR A 143 1.25 -20.76 7.65
CA THR A 143 0.33 -19.65 7.34
C THR A 143 0.40 -19.17 5.90
N ALA A 144 1.25 -19.77 5.06
CA ALA A 144 1.49 -19.35 3.67
C ALA A 144 0.21 -19.29 2.80
N ALA A 145 -0.80 -20.10 3.11
CA ALA A 145 -2.09 -20.08 2.43
C ALA A 145 -2.93 -18.82 2.74
N ASP A 146 -2.76 -18.23 3.92
CA ASP A 146 -3.52 -17.06 4.38
C ASP A 146 -2.92 -15.74 3.85
N HIS A 147 -1.75 -15.81 3.22
CA HIS A 147 -0.95 -14.67 2.78
C HIS A 147 -0.92 -14.46 1.26
N GLN A 148 -1.86 -15.08 0.56
CA GLN A 148 -1.97 -15.00 -0.90
C GLN A 148 -2.43 -13.60 -1.34
N PRO A 149 -1.94 -13.09 -2.48
CA PRO A 149 -2.38 -11.80 -3.00
C PRO A 149 -3.88 -11.83 -3.31
N HIS A 150 -4.67 -11.04 -2.58
CA HIS A 150 -6.06 -10.77 -2.93
C HIS A 150 -6.14 -9.68 -4.02
N ASP A 151 -7.16 -9.78 -4.87
CA ASP A 151 -7.34 -8.91 -6.05
C ASP A 151 -7.27 -7.40 -5.69
N HIS A 152 -6.86 -6.59 -6.66
CA HIS A 152 -6.27 -5.24 -6.61
C HIS A 152 -7.10 -4.10 -5.93
N GLN A 153 -8.10 -4.42 -5.10
CA GLN A 153 -9.10 -3.47 -4.61
C GLN A 153 -9.36 -3.48 -3.10
N GLN A 154 -8.59 -4.20 -2.29
CA GLN A 154 -8.72 -4.21 -0.83
C GLN A 154 -7.56 -3.46 -0.14
N PRO A 155 -7.79 -2.85 1.04
CA PRO A 155 -6.94 -1.80 1.57
C PRO A 155 -5.60 -2.37 2.00
N LEU A 156 -4.55 -2.18 1.19
CA LEU A 156 -3.13 -2.36 1.51
C LEU A 156 -2.96 -3.27 2.74
N ASP A 157 -3.31 -4.55 2.57
CA ASP A 157 -3.01 -5.52 3.59
C ASP A 157 -1.51 -5.43 3.83
N LEU A 158 -1.22 -5.37 5.11
CA LEU A 158 -0.09 -4.68 5.68
C LEU A 158 1.19 -5.49 5.46
N TYR A 159 1.66 -5.58 4.23
CA TYR A 159 2.87 -6.33 3.87
C TYR A 159 3.99 -5.37 3.54
N VAL A 160 4.45 -4.67 4.58
CA VAL A 160 5.81 -4.16 4.60
C VAL A 160 6.70 -5.38 4.78
N GLY A 161 7.73 -5.51 3.94
CA GLY A 161 8.68 -6.61 3.92
C GLY A 161 9.06 -7.11 5.30
N PHE A 162 8.52 -8.28 5.63
CA PHE A 162 9.08 -9.11 6.67
C PHE A 162 10.45 -9.53 6.16
N LEU A 163 11.50 -8.94 6.75
CA LEU A 163 12.81 -9.56 6.73
C LEU A 163 12.65 -10.90 7.45
N ALA A 164 12.85 -11.99 6.72
CA ALA A 164 13.12 -13.28 7.32
C ALA A 164 14.40 -13.13 8.17
N ASP A 165 14.28 -13.45 9.46
CA ASP A 165 15.45 -13.74 10.30
C ASP A 165 15.95 -15.16 10.01
#